data_AF-A0A1G4IFG9-F1
#
_entry.id   AF-A0A1G4IFG9-F1
#
_cell.length_a   1.000
_cell.length_b   1.000
_cell.length_c   1.000
_cell.angle_alpha   90.00
_cell.angle_beta   90.00
_cell.angle_gamma   90.00
#
_symmetry.space_group_name_H-M   'P 1'
#
loop_
_entity.id
_entity.type
_entity.pdbx_description
1 polymer ?
#
loop_
_entity_poly.entity_id
_entity_poly.type
_entity_poly.pdbx_seq_one_letter_code
_entity_poly.pdbx_strand_id
1 'polypeptide(L)'
;MELAALRYPDKNTGFATIALYATLEEENAKNTIDTVINSHSHVATPAAYAAGRLDEFVLTLNGMQAVDGTVSGNTCLYGGASKTSLDAHITGCKTMTKEAPKPGNLSFASKLAATQAKLTTADAETGKSCAFTGDHNNKYVTGANPHTAIKHGLGLYTSQAGDLGTANNWGEKIEDLEIVKGISEELRQLDGLDASGPLPKFETAGEVAALIKTKSAPTNLAKALQKMTGEKQPKTGAELTQQIKEVFGTDVDEPDPAYFKDLGSAEVAMKGRSGELQTLTARTVDIEAAISQALSHLSTNIETAAKSKAQVCAGLGSTQPEDVCNKITNTDPKSCNATENYHFVESNDKVKNAH
;
A
#
# COMPACT_ATOMS: atom_id res chain seq x y z
N MET A 1 13.48 -1.12 -14.77
CA MET A 1 14.41 0.00 -14.49
C MET A 1 15.86 -0.33 -14.83
N GLU A 2 16.39 -1.50 -14.46
CA GLU A 2 17.78 -1.89 -14.77
C GLU A 2 18.13 -1.85 -16.26
N LEU A 3 17.23 -2.31 -17.15
CA LEU A 3 17.45 -2.21 -18.59
C LEU A 3 17.51 -0.75 -19.09
N ALA A 4 16.69 0.15 -18.53
CA ALA A 4 16.74 1.56 -18.88
C ALA A 4 18.05 2.21 -18.42
N ALA A 5 18.55 1.83 -17.24
CA ALA A 5 19.88 2.25 -16.75
C ALA A 5 21.03 1.76 -17.64
N LEU A 6 20.94 0.55 -18.20
CA LEU A 6 21.93 0.05 -19.16
C LEU A 6 21.90 0.82 -20.49
N ARG A 7 20.72 1.27 -20.94
CA ARG A 7 20.56 2.02 -22.21
C ARG A 7 20.93 3.48 -22.10
N TYR A 8 20.69 4.10 -20.94
CA TYR A 8 20.98 5.50 -20.68
C TYR A 8 21.82 5.62 -19.39
N PRO A 9 23.14 5.34 -19.45
CA PRO A 9 24.00 5.30 -18.28
C PRO A 9 24.08 6.64 -17.52
N ASP A 10 23.95 7.76 -18.23
CA ASP A 10 23.88 9.11 -17.70
C ASP A 10 22.66 9.35 -16.81
N LYS A 11 21.61 8.52 -16.95
CA LYS A 11 20.35 8.61 -16.21
C LYS A 11 20.19 7.52 -15.13
N ASN A 12 21.22 6.71 -14.92
CA ASN A 12 21.20 5.57 -14.00
C ASN A 12 20.72 5.95 -12.59
N THR A 13 21.25 7.05 -12.02
CA THR A 13 20.87 7.51 -10.67
C THR A 13 19.37 7.76 -10.56
N GLY A 14 18.74 8.35 -11.58
CA GLY A 14 17.29 8.54 -11.62
C GLY A 14 16.53 7.21 -11.67
N PHE A 15 16.95 6.28 -12.54
CA PHE A 15 16.23 5.00 -12.68
C PHE A 15 16.34 4.15 -11.42
N ALA A 16 17.51 4.11 -10.81
CA ALA A 16 17.75 3.45 -9.54
C ALA A 16 16.96 4.11 -8.39
N THR A 17 16.80 5.44 -8.42
CA THR A 17 15.95 6.15 -7.46
C THR A 17 14.48 5.73 -7.58
N ILE A 18 13.93 5.64 -8.80
CA ILE A 18 12.53 5.21 -8.99
C ILE A 18 12.36 3.75 -8.57
N ALA A 19 13.32 2.88 -8.89
CA ALA A 19 13.28 1.47 -8.47
C ALA A 19 13.26 1.33 -6.93
N LEU A 20 14.16 2.03 -6.25
CA LEU A 20 14.23 2.02 -4.78
C LEU A 20 12.98 2.64 -4.15
N TYR A 21 12.46 3.71 -4.74
CA TYR A 21 11.20 4.30 -4.31
C TYR A 21 10.05 3.30 -4.39
N ALA A 22 9.89 2.60 -5.51
CA ALA A 22 8.86 1.56 -5.66
C ALA A 22 9.00 0.43 -4.62
N THR A 23 10.24 -0.01 -4.32
CA THR A 23 10.49 -1.00 -3.25
C THR A 23 10.07 -0.49 -1.88
N LEU A 24 10.38 0.75 -1.54
CA LEU A 24 10.00 1.35 -0.24
C LEU A 24 8.48 1.50 -0.10
N GLU A 25 7.77 1.80 -1.19
CA GLU A 25 6.31 1.84 -1.20
C GLU A 25 5.70 0.44 -1.06
N GLU A 26 6.28 -0.58 -1.71
CA GLU A 26 5.86 -1.98 -1.52
C GLU A 26 6.04 -2.44 -0.07
N GLU A 27 7.19 -2.15 0.54
CA GLU A 27 7.46 -2.46 1.96
C GLU A 27 6.46 -1.77 2.89
N ASN A 28 6.16 -0.48 2.64
CA ASN A 28 5.18 0.27 3.42
C ASN A 28 3.76 -0.32 3.27
N ALA A 29 3.39 -0.73 2.05
CA ALA A 29 2.12 -1.39 1.77
C ALA A 29 2.03 -2.73 2.49
N LYS A 30 3.08 -3.56 2.44
CA LYS A 30 3.16 -4.82 3.20
C LYS A 30 3.01 -4.61 4.70
N ASN A 31 3.75 -3.66 5.28
CA ASN A 31 3.64 -3.34 6.70
C ASN A 31 2.22 -2.88 7.09
N THR A 32 1.58 -2.10 6.21
CA THR A 32 0.18 -1.69 6.39
C THR A 32 -0.75 -2.90 6.35
N ILE A 33 -0.60 -3.78 5.36
CA ILE A 33 -1.38 -5.03 5.24
C ILE A 33 -1.18 -5.92 6.47
N ASP A 34 0.05 -6.10 6.93
CA ASP A 34 0.35 -6.92 8.11
C ASP A 34 -0.27 -6.31 9.38
N THR A 35 -0.21 -4.99 9.52
CA THR A 35 -0.90 -4.27 10.62
C THR A 35 -2.41 -4.50 10.55
N VAL A 36 -3.00 -4.36 9.36
CA VAL A 36 -4.43 -4.59 9.12
C VAL A 36 -4.81 -6.03 9.44
N ILE A 37 -4.06 -7.02 8.97
CA ILE A 37 -4.33 -8.45 9.19
C ILE A 37 -4.26 -8.78 10.68
N ASN A 38 -3.21 -8.34 11.36
CA ASN A 38 -3.05 -8.59 12.79
C ASN A 38 -4.20 -7.96 13.58
N SER A 39 -4.50 -6.68 13.38
CA SER A 39 -5.63 -6.02 14.05
C SER A 39 -6.97 -6.70 13.74
N HIS A 40 -7.24 -7.04 12.47
CA HIS A 40 -8.48 -7.74 12.07
C HIS A 40 -8.62 -9.11 12.75
N SER A 41 -7.54 -9.90 12.79
CA SER A 41 -7.57 -11.26 13.34
C SER A 41 -7.95 -11.29 14.83
N HIS A 42 -7.54 -10.26 15.58
CA HIS A 42 -7.83 -10.15 17.01
C HIS A 42 -9.25 -9.63 17.31
N VAL A 43 -9.82 -8.78 16.44
CA VAL A 43 -11.15 -8.18 16.68
C VAL A 43 -12.30 -8.90 16.01
N ALA A 44 -12.08 -9.59 14.90
CA ALA A 44 -13.18 -10.15 14.10
C ALA A 44 -13.99 -11.21 14.87
N THR A 45 -13.32 -12.12 15.57
CA THR A 45 -14.00 -13.19 16.32
C THR A 45 -14.77 -12.66 17.53
N PRO A 46 -14.18 -11.84 18.43
CA PRO A 46 -14.93 -11.25 19.53
C PRO A 46 -16.05 -10.32 19.07
N ALA A 47 -15.85 -9.55 18.00
CA ALA A 47 -16.89 -8.70 17.42
C ALA A 47 -18.06 -9.52 16.86
N ALA A 48 -17.77 -10.59 16.11
CA ALA A 48 -18.79 -11.49 15.58
C ALA A 48 -19.55 -12.21 16.71
N TYR A 49 -18.84 -12.61 17.77
CA TYR A 49 -19.45 -13.18 18.96
C TYR A 49 -20.36 -12.17 19.66
N ALA A 50 -19.90 -10.92 19.84
CA ALA A 50 -20.69 -9.86 20.44
C ALA A 50 -21.96 -9.56 19.62
N ALA A 51 -21.81 -9.38 18.30
CA ALA A 51 -22.92 -9.16 17.38
C ALA A 51 -23.94 -10.31 17.45
N GLY A 52 -23.49 -11.58 17.39
CA GLY A 52 -24.38 -12.72 17.48
C GLY A 52 -25.16 -12.80 18.80
N ARG A 53 -24.55 -12.42 19.93
CA ARG A 53 -25.24 -12.39 21.24
C ARG A 53 -26.25 -11.24 21.34
N LEU A 54 -25.98 -10.11 20.69
CA LEU A 54 -26.91 -8.97 20.62
C LEU A 54 -28.08 -9.28 19.68
N ASP A 55 -27.80 -9.84 18.50
CA ASP A 55 -28.81 -10.26 17.53
C ASP A 55 -29.74 -11.30 18.14
N GLU A 56 -29.20 -12.34 18.78
CA GLU A 56 -30.02 -13.36 19.43
C GLU A 56 -30.93 -12.76 20.51
N PHE A 57 -30.42 -11.82 21.30
CA PHE A 57 -31.22 -11.16 22.33
C PHE A 57 -32.36 -10.35 21.73
N VAL A 58 -32.09 -9.49 20.75
CA VAL A 58 -33.12 -8.67 20.09
C VAL A 58 -34.14 -9.55 19.36
N LEU A 59 -33.68 -10.58 18.63
CA LEU A 59 -34.57 -11.49 17.91
C LEU A 59 -35.42 -12.35 18.85
N THR A 60 -34.88 -12.74 20.00
CA THR A 60 -35.65 -13.42 21.05
C THR A 60 -36.79 -12.53 21.55
N LEU A 61 -36.51 -11.26 21.86
CA LEU A 61 -37.56 -10.32 22.28
C LEU A 61 -38.58 -10.03 21.17
N ASN A 62 -38.15 -9.97 19.91
CA ASN A 62 -39.04 -9.85 18.75
C ASN A 62 -39.97 -11.07 18.60
N GLY A 63 -39.48 -12.26 18.92
CA GLY A 63 -40.27 -13.49 18.94
C GLY A 63 -41.25 -13.60 20.10
N MET A 64 -41.01 -12.87 21.20
CA MET A 64 -41.88 -12.81 22.38
C MET A 64 -43.05 -11.82 22.18
N GLN A 65 -43.89 -12.13 21.20
CA GLN A 65 -45.13 -11.42 20.89
C GLN A 65 -46.33 -12.37 20.91
N ALA A 66 -47.56 -11.82 20.98
CA ALA A 66 -48.77 -12.63 20.88
C ALA A 66 -48.80 -13.45 19.56
N VAL A 67 -49.32 -14.69 19.64
CA VAL A 67 -49.35 -15.66 18.53
C VAL A 67 -50.12 -15.15 17.31
N ASP A 68 -51.08 -14.25 17.52
CA ASP A 68 -51.84 -13.58 16.46
C ASP A 68 -51.05 -12.45 15.75
N GLY A 69 -49.79 -12.23 16.14
CA GLY A 69 -48.92 -11.19 15.58
C GLY A 69 -49.28 -9.78 16.06
N THR A 70 -50.23 -9.65 16.99
CA THR A 70 -50.69 -8.37 17.50
C THR A 70 -49.66 -7.80 18.49
N VAL A 71 -48.84 -6.84 18.02
CA VAL A 71 -47.87 -6.10 18.85
C VAL A 71 -48.52 -5.00 19.72
N SER A 72 -49.87 -4.92 19.76
CA SER A 72 -50.58 -3.83 20.42
C SER A 72 -50.74 -3.99 21.93
N GLY A 73 -50.57 -5.21 22.49
CA GLY A 73 -50.76 -5.47 23.92
C GLY A 73 -49.68 -6.35 24.57
N ASN A 74 -49.30 -7.47 23.96
CA ASN A 74 -48.31 -8.41 24.51
C ASN A 74 -47.10 -8.48 23.58
N THR A 75 -46.08 -7.65 23.85
CA THR A 75 -44.85 -7.60 23.05
C THR A 75 -43.68 -7.17 23.92
N CYS A 76 -42.51 -7.75 23.67
CA CYS A 76 -41.27 -7.41 24.36
C CYS A 76 -40.40 -6.39 23.61
N LEU A 77 -40.75 -6.05 22.37
CA LEU A 77 -40.20 -4.89 21.65
C LEU A 77 -41.33 -4.05 21.09
N TYR A 78 -41.15 -2.73 21.13
CA TYR A 78 -42.09 -1.78 20.57
C TYR A 78 -41.38 -0.86 19.57
N GLY A 79 -41.90 -0.81 18.35
CA GLY A 79 -41.45 0.12 17.29
C GLY A 79 -42.63 0.72 16.52
N GLY A 80 -43.83 0.70 17.12
CA GLY A 80 -45.07 1.17 16.51
C GLY A 80 -46.23 0.16 16.63
N ALA A 81 -47.39 0.52 16.08
CA ALA A 81 -48.62 -0.27 16.20
C ALA A 81 -48.65 -1.54 15.33
N SER A 82 -47.65 -1.77 14.49
CA SER A 82 -47.60 -2.92 13.57
C SER A 82 -46.25 -3.63 13.61
N LYS A 83 -46.25 -4.93 13.27
CA LYS A 83 -45.02 -5.74 13.12
C LYS A 83 -44.05 -5.13 12.10
N THR A 84 -44.57 -4.59 11.00
CA THR A 84 -43.76 -3.89 9.98
C THR A 84 -43.05 -2.67 10.54
N SER A 85 -43.71 -1.91 11.42
CA SER A 85 -43.09 -0.76 12.08
C SER A 85 -41.97 -1.19 13.02
N LEU A 86 -42.17 -2.27 13.78
CA LEU A 86 -41.11 -2.86 14.62
C LEU A 86 -39.94 -3.36 13.78
N ASP A 87 -40.20 -4.10 12.70
CA ASP A 87 -39.17 -4.66 11.83
C ASP A 87 -38.26 -3.59 11.20
N ALA A 88 -38.81 -2.40 10.92
CA ALA A 88 -38.04 -1.26 10.43
C ALA A 88 -36.96 -0.78 11.44
N HIS A 89 -37.18 -0.98 12.74
CA HIS A 89 -36.25 -0.56 13.80
C HIS A 89 -35.17 -1.61 14.10
N ILE A 90 -35.37 -2.88 13.72
CA ILE A 90 -34.43 -3.99 13.99
C ILE A 90 -33.76 -4.53 12.73
N THR A 91 -33.78 -3.79 11.62
CA THR A 91 -33.19 -4.20 10.33
C THR A 91 -31.70 -4.56 10.39
N GLY A 92 -30.98 -4.04 11.40
CA GLY A 92 -29.58 -4.36 11.67
C GLY A 92 -29.37 -5.72 12.35
N CYS A 93 -30.39 -6.24 13.06
CA CYS A 93 -30.33 -7.52 13.74
C CYS A 93 -30.79 -8.63 12.80
N LYS A 94 -29.89 -9.57 12.48
CA LYS A 94 -30.14 -10.58 11.45
C LYS A 94 -29.95 -11.97 12.00
N THR A 95 -30.79 -12.90 11.54
CA THR A 95 -30.45 -14.32 11.62
C THR A 95 -29.21 -14.55 10.75
N MET A 96 -28.28 -15.41 11.21
CA MET A 96 -26.94 -15.53 10.61
C MET A 96 -27.00 -15.69 9.09
N THR A 97 -26.73 -14.60 8.39
CA THR A 97 -26.66 -14.55 6.93
C THR A 97 -25.30 -13.99 6.57
N LYS A 98 -24.60 -14.69 5.67
CA LYS A 98 -23.30 -14.22 5.18
C LYS A 98 -23.54 -12.99 4.32
N GLU A 99 -23.23 -11.81 4.86
CA GLU A 99 -23.23 -10.59 4.06
C GLU A 99 -22.04 -10.58 3.09
N ALA A 100 -22.25 -9.97 1.92
CA ALA A 100 -21.13 -9.64 1.04
C ALA A 100 -20.22 -8.62 1.74
N PRO A 101 -18.89 -8.68 1.52
CA PRO A 101 -17.98 -7.66 2.01
C PRO A 101 -18.42 -6.28 1.52
N LYS A 102 -18.56 -5.32 2.44
CA LYS A 102 -18.82 -3.92 2.08
C LYS A 102 -17.48 -3.19 1.95
N PRO A 103 -17.18 -2.56 0.81
CA PRO A 103 -15.96 -1.77 0.68
C PRO A 103 -16.07 -0.49 1.51
N GLY A 104 -14.95 -0.06 2.10
CA GLY A 104 -14.80 1.23 2.75
C GLY A 104 -14.63 1.19 4.27
N ASN A 105 -14.40 2.39 4.83
CA ASN A 105 -14.25 2.61 6.25
C ASN A 105 -15.58 2.33 6.98
N LEU A 106 -15.54 1.50 8.02
CA LEU A 106 -16.73 1.05 8.75
C LEU A 106 -17.18 2.07 9.81
N SER A 107 -16.32 3.02 10.18
CA SER A 107 -16.56 4.10 11.15
C SER A 107 -17.09 3.56 12.49
N PHE A 108 -16.40 2.56 13.04
CA PHE A 108 -16.71 1.93 14.31
C PHE A 108 -16.78 2.93 15.46
N ALA A 109 -15.85 3.88 15.56
CA ALA A 109 -15.80 4.90 16.60
C ALA A 109 -17.10 5.70 16.67
N SER A 110 -17.58 6.19 15.52
CA SER A 110 -18.81 6.99 15.46
C SER A 110 -20.05 6.14 15.70
N LYS A 111 -20.07 4.89 15.21
CA LYS A 111 -21.20 3.95 15.43
C LYS A 111 -21.31 3.47 16.88
N LEU A 112 -20.18 3.18 17.53
CA LEU A 112 -20.14 2.81 18.96
C LEU A 112 -20.61 4.00 19.81
N ALA A 113 -20.11 5.21 19.54
CA ALA A 113 -20.51 6.42 20.26
C ALA A 113 -21.99 6.80 20.06
N ALA A 114 -22.55 6.51 18.88
CA ALA A 114 -23.96 6.77 18.58
C ALA A 114 -24.93 5.84 19.32
N THR A 115 -24.46 4.71 19.85
CA THR A 115 -25.36 3.73 20.45
C THR A 115 -25.62 4.05 21.92
N GLN A 116 -26.82 4.54 22.21
CA GLN A 116 -27.21 5.09 23.51
C GLN A 116 -27.61 4.05 24.57
N ALA A 117 -27.15 2.79 24.51
CA ALA A 117 -27.76 1.72 25.31
C ALA A 117 -27.58 1.93 26.84
N LYS A 118 -28.46 2.72 27.43
CA LYS A 118 -28.66 2.89 28.85
C LYS A 118 -30.15 3.01 29.02
N LEU A 119 -30.84 1.89 28.84
CA LEU A 119 -32.30 1.83 28.88
C LEU A 119 -32.80 2.41 30.21
N THR A 120 -33.79 3.29 30.10
CA THR A 120 -34.43 4.01 31.19
C THR A 120 -35.93 3.78 31.17
N THR A 121 -36.63 4.32 32.18
CA THR A 121 -38.10 4.35 32.20
C THR A 121 -38.71 5.03 30.98
N ALA A 122 -38.01 5.92 30.30
CA ALA A 122 -38.48 6.57 29.07
C ALA A 122 -38.51 5.62 27.87
N ASP A 123 -37.75 4.52 27.92
CA ASP A 123 -37.69 3.51 26.86
C ASP A 123 -38.75 2.41 27.05
N ALA A 124 -39.54 2.48 28.13
CA ALA A 124 -40.67 1.59 28.38
C ALA A 124 -41.97 2.17 27.78
N GLU A 125 -42.65 1.39 26.95
CA GLU A 125 -43.92 1.79 26.36
C GLU A 125 -45.10 1.46 27.29
N THR A 126 -45.92 2.46 27.60
CA THR A 126 -47.09 2.28 28.46
C THR A 126 -48.18 1.48 27.74
N GLY A 127 -48.83 0.55 28.46
CA GLY A 127 -49.90 -0.27 27.88
C GLY A 127 -49.41 -1.45 27.02
N LYS A 128 -48.10 -1.66 26.93
CA LYS A 128 -47.51 -2.91 26.45
C LYS A 128 -47.12 -3.77 27.65
N SER A 129 -47.31 -5.07 27.54
CA SER A 129 -46.88 -6.02 28.54
C SER A 129 -45.90 -7.01 27.93
N CYS A 130 -44.82 -7.23 28.67
CA CYS A 130 -43.80 -8.21 28.35
C CYS A 130 -43.49 -8.95 29.65
N ALA A 131 -43.86 -10.22 29.74
CA ALA A 131 -43.53 -11.02 30.91
C ALA A 131 -42.01 -11.06 31.14
N PHE A 132 -41.23 -10.95 30.05
CA PHE A 132 -39.77 -10.97 30.11
C PHE A 132 -39.15 -9.74 30.81
N THR A 133 -39.85 -8.61 30.88
CA THR A 133 -39.33 -7.40 31.54
C THR A 133 -40.02 -7.09 32.87
N GLY A 134 -40.99 -7.91 33.28
CA GLY A 134 -41.69 -7.75 34.55
C GLY A 134 -40.91 -8.27 35.77
N ASP A 135 -41.40 -7.91 36.95
CA ASP A 135 -40.88 -8.38 38.24
C ASP A 135 -40.79 -9.92 38.29
N HIS A 136 -39.61 -10.41 38.70
CA HIS A 136 -39.35 -11.82 38.99
C HIS A 136 -40.38 -12.44 39.93
N ASN A 137 -40.89 -11.67 40.90
CA ASN A 137 -41.83 -12.11 41.93
C ASN A 137 -43.17 -12.65 41.40
N ASN A 138 -43.60 -12.22 40.20
CA ASN A 138 -44.96 -12.44 39.73
C ASN A 138 -45.07 -13.09 38.34
N LYS A 139 -44.00 -13.11 37.55
CA LYS A 139 -44.10 -13.41 36.10
C LYS A 139 -43.20 -14.52 35.57
N TYR A 140 -42.13 -14.88 36.28
CA TYR A 140 -41.04 -15.67 35.69
C TYR A 140 -40.87 -17.09 36.23
N VAL A 141 -41.11 -17.30 37.52
CA VAL A 141 -40.81 -18.56 38.19
C VAL A 141 -41.91 -18.90 39.17
N THR A 142 -42.48 -20.09 39.04
CA THR A 142 -43.16 -20.77 40.14
C THR A 142 -42.08 -21.33 41.07
N GLY A 143 -41.46 -20.48 41.90
CA GLY A 143 -40.31 -20.86 42.71
C GLY A 143 -39.62 -19.68 43.38
N ALA A 144 -38.43 -19.92 43.96
CA ALA A 144 -37.63 -18.85 44.54
C ALA A 144 -37.09 -17.93 43.44
N ASN A 145 -37.19 -16.62 43.67
CA ASN A 145 -36.68 -15.61 42.75
C ASN A 145 -35.16 -15.72 42.58
N PRO A 146 -34.60 -15.27 41.45
CA PRO A 146 -33.18 -15.04 41.33
C PRO A 146 -32.69 -14.16 42.48
N HIS A 147 -31.61 -14.56 43.15
CA HIS A 147 -31.01 -13.79 44.25
C HIS A 147 -30.51 -12.41 43.81
N THR A 148 -30.25 -12.22 42.51
CA THR A 148 -29.72 -10.99 41.92
C THR A 148 -30.31 -10.77 40.53
N ALA A 149 -30.12 -9.56 40.02
CA ALA A 149 -30.39 -9.19 38.63
C ALA A 149 -29.72 -10.14 37.62
N ILE A 150 -30.38 -10.37 36.47
CA ILE A 150 -29.87 -11.21 35.38
C ILE A 150 -29.50 -10.33 34.19
N LYS A 151 -28.28 -10.48 33.67
CA LYS A 151 -27.81 -9.79 32.47
C LYS A 151 -28.17 -10.58 31.21
N HIS A 152 -28.74 -9.90 30.22
CA HIS A 152 -29.13 -10.42 28.91
C HIS A 152 -28.41 -9.62 27.81
N GLY A 153 -28.20 -10.25 26.64
CA GLY A 153 -27.53 -9.60 25.52
C GLY A 153 -26.17 -8.98 25.89
N LEU A 154 -25.34 -9.73 26.63
CA LEU A 154 -24.04 -9.27 27.18
C LEU A 154 -24.10 -8.15 28.23
N GLY A 155 -25.29 -7.78 28.71
CA GLY A 155 -25.47 -6.65 29.61
C GLY A 155 -26.25 -5.49 28.99
N LEU A 156 -26.67 -5.61 27.71
CA LEU A 156 -27.55 -4.64 27.06
C LEU A 156 -28.85 -4.44 27.84
N TYR A 157 -29.35 -5.50 28.47
CA TYR A 157 -30.46 -5.45 29.41
C TYR A 157 -30.14 -6.22 30.69
N THR A 158 -30.56 -5.69 31.83
CA THR A 158 -30.41 -6.29 33.14
C THR A 158 -31.78 -6.32 33.81
N SER A 159 -32.34 -7.52 33.96
CA SER A 159 -33.61 -7.69 34.68
C SER A 159 -33.42 -7.42 36.17
N GLN A 160 -34.41 -6.82 36.81
CA GLN A 160 -34.37 -6.44 38.22
C GLN A 160 -35.30 -7.34 39.04
N ALA A 161 -35.06 -7.41 40.35
CA ALA A 161 -35.90 -8.13 41.31
C ALA A 161 -37.25 -7.43 41.61
N GLY A 162 -37.55 -6.33 40.91
CA GLY A 162 -38.78 -5.55 40.98
C GLY A 162 -39.15 -5.02 39.58
N ASP A 163 -40.39 -4.57 39.39
CA ASP A 163 -40.84 -4.01 38.11
C ASP A 163 -39.94 -2.83 37.69
N LEU A 164 -39.82 -2.62 36.36
CA LEU A 164 -38.98 -1.60 35.72
C LEU A 164 -39.08 -0.19 36.34
N GLY A 165 -40.18 0.17 37.01
CA GLY A 165 -40.54 1.53 37.40
C GLY A 165 -39.69 2.26 38.45
N THR A 166 -38.59 1.71 38.99
CA THR A 166 -37.81 2.38 40.07
C THR A 166 -36.31 2.54 39.82
N ALA A 167 -35.75 1.97 38.75
CA ALA A 167 -34.33 2.05 38.45
C ALA A 167 -34.06 2.88 37.17
N ASN A 168 -33.09 3.80 37.22
CA ASN A 168 -32.73 4.69 36.09
C ASN A 168 -31.60 4.14 35.19
N ASN A 169 -31.40 2.82 35.20
CA ASN A 169 -30.46 2.17 34.31
C ASN A 169 -30.71 0.66 34.25
N TRP A 170 -31.19 0.15 33.13
CA TRP A 170 -31.44 -1.28 32.94
C TRP A 170 -30.40 -1.94 32.03
N GLY A 171 -29.24 -1.34 31.82
CA GLY A 171 -28.22 -1.94 30.97
C GLY A 171 -26.90 -1.20 30.95
N GLU A 172 -26.03 -1.65 30.05
CA GLU A 172 -24.74 -1.05 29.76
C GLU A 172 -24.74 -0.55 28.31
N LYS A 173 -24.01 0.53 28.04
CA LYS A 173 -23.80 0.99 26.67
C LYS A 173 -23.11 -0.09 25.88
N ILE A 174 -23.35 -0.14 24.57
CA ILE A 174 -22.68 -1.13 23.72
C ILE A 174 -21.15 -1.05 23.86
N GLU A 175 -20.59 0.16 23.93
CA GLU A 175 -19.15 0.37 24.14
C GLU A 175 -18.63 -0.12 25.50
N ASP A 176 -19.51 -0.24 26.50
CA ASP A 176 -19.17 -0.65 27.87
C ASP A 176 -19.32 -2.16 28.09
N LEU A 177 -20.03 -2.88 27.21
CA LEU A 177 -20.18 -4.34 27.28
C LEU A 177 -18.81 -5.00 27.28
N GLU A 178 -18.55 -5.89 28.24
CA GLU A 178 -17.22 -6.45 28.53
C GLU A 178 -16.42 -6.87 27.28
N ILE A 179 -17.07 -7.61 26.36
CA ILE A 179 -16.44 -8.07 25.12
C ILE A 179 -16.15 -6.93 24.15
N VAL A 180 -17.08 -5.98 24.00
CA VAL A 180 -16.93 -4.82 23.10
C VAL A 180 -15.88 -3.86 23.65
N LYS A 181 -15.93 -3.59 24.95
CA LYS A 181 -14.96 -2.78 25.66
C LYS A 181 -13.54 -3.32 25.49
N GLY A 182 -13.40 -4.65 25.61
CA GLY A 182 -12.12 -5.35 25.45
C GLY A 182 -11.51 -5.31 24.05
N ILE A 183 -12.28 -4.93 23.02
CA ILE A 183 -11.80 -4.76 21.64
C ILE A 183 -12.01 -3.34 21.09
N SER A 184 -12.47 -2.41 21.94
CA SER A 184 -12.97 -1.11 21.48
C SER A 184 -11.87 -0.24 20.90
N GLU A 185 -10.65 -0.34 21.42
CA GLU A 185 -9.50 0.42 20.92
C GLU A 185 -9.05 -0.11 19.57
N GLU A 186 -8.96 -1.43 19.42
CA GLU A 186 -8.59 -2.09 18.18
C GLU A 186 -9.65 -1.87 17.09
N LEU A 187 -10.94 -1.86 17.44
CA LEU A 187 -12.02 -1.47 16.53
C LEU A 187 -11.89 -0.02 16.05
N ARG A 188 -11.49 0.91 16.93
CA ARG A 188 -11.23 2.32 16.56
C ARG A 188 -9.99 2.45 15.69
N GLN A 189 -8.95 1.65 15.92
CA GLN A 189 -7.76 1.63 15.06
C GLN A 189 -8.10 1.22 13.63
N LEU A 190 -9.07 0.31 13.44
CA LEU A 190 -9.56 -0.04 12.10
C LEU A 190 -10.16 1.16 11.34
N ASP A 191 -10.70 2.17 12.01
CA ASP A 191 -11.20 3.38 11.34
C ASP A 191 -10.07 4.29 10.84
N GLY A 192 -8.90 4.22 11.47
CA GLY A 192 -7.70 4.96 11.06
C GLY A 192 -6.90 4.22 9.98
N LEU A 193 -7.17 2.93 9.78
CA LEU A 193 -6.65 2.15 8.66
C LEU A 193 -7.47 2.53 7.43
N ASP A 194 -7.13 3.70 6.86
CA ASP A 194 -7.53 4.03 5.51
C ASP A 194 -7.09 2.85 4.65
N ALA A 195 -8.02 2.24 3.90
CA ALA A 195 -7.64 1.29 2.87
C ALA A 195 -6.73 2.10 1.94
N SER A 196 -5.42 1.90 2.12
CA SER A 196 -4.35 2.73 1.58
C SER A 196 -4.80 3.30 0.24
N GLY A 197 -4.84 4.64 0.14
CA GLY A 197 -5.14 5.32 -1.12
C GLY A 197 -4.40 4.63 -2.27
N PRO A 198 -4.96 4.63 -3.49
CA PRO A 198 -4.51 3.75 -4.56
C PRO A 198 -2.99 3.74 -4.63
N LEU A 199 -2.39 2.54 -4.50
CA LEU A 199 -0.95 2.38 -4.59
C LEU A 199 -0.45 3.11 -5.83
N PRO A 200 0.67 3.84 -5.75
CA PRO A 200 1.20 4.53 -6.89
C PRO A 200 1.39 3.54 -8.04
N LYS A 201 0.86 3.90 -9.21
CA LYS A 201 1.02 3.11 -10.42
C LYS A 201 2.32 3.49 -11.12
N PHE A 202 2.98 2.49 -11.67
CA PHE A 202 4.23 2.65 -12.43
C PHE A 202 4.10 2.04 -13.83
N GLU A 203 2.89 2.02 -14.40
CA GLU A 203 2.62 1.36 -15.68
C GLU A 203 3.06 2.24 -16.85
N THR A 204 3.01 3.56 -16.69
CA THR A 204 3.38 4.53 -17.72
C THR A 204 4.39 5.57 -17.23
N ALA A 205 5.17 6.12 -18.15
CA ALA A 205 6.08 7.23 -17.84
C ALA A 205 5.35 8.48 -17.31
N GLY A 206 4.10 8.71 -17.75
CA GLY A 206 3.27 9.81 -17.26
C GLY A 206 2.87 9.66 -15.80
N GLU A 207 2.59 8.44 -15.35
CA GLU A 207 2.30 8.15 -13.93
C GLU A 207 3.54 8.37 -13.05
N VAL A 208 4.71 7.92 -13.51
CA VAL A 208 5.99 8.18 -12.82
C VAL A 208 6.29 9.68 -12.75
N ALA A 209 6.03 10.41 -13.84
CA ALA A 209 6.22 11.85 -13.90
C ALA A 209 5.27 12.59 -12.93
N ALA A 210 3.99 12.22 -12.92
CA ALA A 210 3.01 12.78 -12.01
C ALA A 210 3.43 12.57 -10.55
N LEU A 211 3.96 11.40 -10.22
CA LEU A 211 4.43 11.07 -8.88
C LEU A 211 5.64 11.90 -8.44
N ILE A 212 6.62 12.09 -9.32
CA ILE A 212 7.79 12.94 -9.05
C ILE A 212 7.37 14.41 -8.90
N LYS A 213 6.37 14.85 -9.67
CA LYS A 213 5.88 16.24 -9.71
C LYS A 213 4.92 16.61 -8.58
N THR A 214 4.11 15.68 -8.07
CA THR A 214 3.06 16.01 -7.08
C THR A 214 3.61 16.55 -5.77
N LYS A 215 4.91 16.35 -5.46
CA LYS A 215 5.56 16.82 -4.21
C LYS A 215 4.76 16.51 -2.94
N SER A 216 3.80 15.58 -3.00
CA SER A 216 3.03 15.07 -1.88
C SER A 216 3.92 14.06 -1.20
N ALA A 217 4.94 14.55 -0.50
CA ALA A 217 6.05 13.78 0.01
C ALA A 217 5.59 12.49 0.68
N PRO A 218 5.90 11.32 0.13
CA PRO A 218 6.24 10.22 0.99
C PRO A 218 7.69 10.48 1.36
N THR A 219 8.01 10.44 2.64
CA THR A 219 9.39 10.39 3.12
C THR A 219 10.29 9.43 2.31
N ASN A 220 9.71 8.45 1.61
CA ASN A 220 10.36 7.46 0.77
C ASN A 220 11.02 7.99 -0.51
N LEU A 221 10.47 8.98 -1.24
CA LEU A 221 11.17 9.52 -2.43
C LEU A 221 12.44 10.28 -2.01
N ALA A 222 12.33 11.11 -0.96
CA ALA A 222 13.47 11.82 -0.39
C ALA A 222 14.51 10.84 0.21
N LYS A 223 14.08 9.74 0.84
CA LYS A 223 14.96 8.65 1.31
C LYS A 223 15.62 7.91 0.13
N ALA A 224 14.90 7.66 -0.95
CA ALA A 224 15.45 7.01 -2.14
C ALA A 224 16.53 7.90 -2.77
N LEU A 225 16.23 9.19 -2.97
CA LEU A 225 17.19 10.19 -3.44
C LEU A 225 18.40 10.28 -2.52
N GLN A 226 18.20 10.34 -1.20
CA GLN A 226 19.29 10.34 -0.22
C GLN A 226 20.22 9.15 -0.43
N LYS A 227 19.68 7.93 -0.46
CA LYS A 227 20.46 6.69 -0.63
C LYS A 227 21.20 6.66 -1.96
N MET A 228 20.56 7.10 -3.05
CA MET A 228 21.16 7.04 -4.39
C MET A 228 22.18 8.14 -4.66
N THR A 229 22.06 9.29 -4.01
CA THR A 229 22.99 10.43 -4.16
C THR A 229 24.08 10.47 -3.09
N GLY A 230 24.01 9.60 -2.06
CA GLY A 230 24.99 9.53 -0.98
C GLY A 230 24.87 10.65 0.06
N GLU A 231 23.73 11.33 0.12
CA GLU A 231 23.49 12.42 1.06
C GLU A 231 23.35 11.93 2.50
N LYS A 232 23.82 12.73 3.46
CA LYS A 232 23.78 12.34 4.89
C LYS A 232 22.36 12.23 5.46
N GLN A 233 21.43 13.02 4.91
CA GLN A 233 20.04 13.07 5.36
C GLN A 233 19.10 13.40 4.19
N PRO A 234 17.82 13.00 4.26
CA PRO A 234 16.82 13.39 3.26
C PRO A 234 16.68 14.91 3.21
N LYS A 235 16.78 15.49 2.01
CA LYS A 235 16.51 16.92 1.78
C LYS A 235 15.00 17.19 1.82
N THR A 236 14.62 18.44 2.05
CA THR A 236 13.21 18.87 2.09
C THR A 236 13.01 20.18 1.34
N GLY A 237 11.75 20.54 1.06
CA GLY A 237 11.41 21.84 0.48
C GLY A 237 12.15 22.18 -0.82
N ALA A 238 12.80 23.34 -0.84
CA ALA A 238 13.55 23.83 -1.99
C ALA A 238 14.76 22.94 -2.33
N GLU A 239 15.47 22.45 -1.32
CA GLU A 239 16.64 21.58 -1.49
C GLU A 239 16.26 20.24 -2.11
N LEU A 240 15.11 19.67 -1.72
CA LEU A 240 14.56 18.46 -2.36
C LEU A 240 14.19 18.73 -3.81
N THR A 241 13.56 19.87 -4.10
CA THR A 241 13.21 20.25 -5.48
C THR A 241 14.46 20.36 -6.35
N GLN A 242 15.53 20.95 -5.82
CA GLN A 242 16.80 21.03 -6.53
C GLN A 242 17.40 19.65 -6.77
N GLN A 243 17.43 18.77 -5.76
CA GLN A 243 17.94 17.41 -5.89
C GLN A 243 17.15 16.59 -6.93
N ILE A 244 15.83 16.78 -7.00
CA ILE A 244 15.00 16.17 -8.05
C ILE A 244 15.45 16.65 -9.43
N LYS A 245 15.71 17.95 -9.62
CA LYS A 245 16.20 18.49 -10.89
C LYS A 245 17.60 17.99 -11.25
N GLU A 246 18.48 17.82 -10.26
CA GLU A 246 19.82 17.27 -10.46
C GLU A 246 19.77 15.81 -10.93
N VAL A 247 18.83 15.01 -10.40
CA VAL A 247 18.71 13.57 -10.71
C VAL A 247 17.87 13.30 -11.97
N PHE A 248 16.80 14.05 -12.19
CA PHE A 248 15.82 13.80 -13.25
C PHE A 248 15.85 14.83 -14.40
N GLY A 249 16.68 15.86 -14.31
CA GLY A 249 16.79 16.92 -15.31
C GLY A 249 16.12 18.23 -14.90
N THR A 250 16.65 19.35 -15.38
CA THR A 250 16.13 20.70 -15.06
C THR A 250 14.73 20.95 -15.63
N ASP A 251 14.38 20.22 -16.68
CA ASP A 251 13.10 20.22 -17.38
C ASP A 251 12.04 19.31 -16.72
N VAL A 252 12.32 18.70 -15.56
CA VAL A 252 11.40 17.80 -14.85
C VAL A 252 10.02 18.39 -14.58
N ASP A 253 9.91 19.73 -14.48
CA ASP A 253 8.66 20.45 -14.24
C ASP A 253 7.86 20.72 -15.54
N GLU A 254 8.49 20.58 -16.71
CA GLU A 254 7.88 20.83 -18.02
C GLU A 254 6.84 19.75 -18.37
N PRO A 255 5.87 20.00 -19.29
CA PRO A 255 4.85 19.02 -19.66
C PRO A 255 5.43 17.67 -20.13
N ASP A 256 6.51 17.70 -20.92
CA ASP A 256 7.15 16.53 -21.53
C ASP A 256 8.67 16.46 -21.25
N PRO A 257 9.10 16.12 -20.01
CA PRO A 257 10.51 16.09 -19.68
C PRO A 257 11.27 14.99 -20.43
N ALA A 258 12.48 15.29 -20.88
CA ALA A 258 13.33 14.39 -21.66
C ALA A 258 13.63 13.08 -20.93
N TYR A 259 13.76 13.12 -19.60
CA TYR A 259 13.94 11.93 -18.78
C TYR A 259 12.78 10.94 -18.92
N PHE A 260 11.53 11.40 -18.84
CA PHE A 260 10.35 10.52 -18.92
C PHE A 260 10.07 10.07 -20.34
N LYS A 261 10.43 10.86 -21.35
CA LYS A 261 10.41 10.42 -22.75
C LYS A 261 11.33 9.23 -22.99
N ASP A 262 12.56 9.28 -22.46
CA ASP A 262 13.51 8.18 -22.58
C ASP A 262 13.10 6.97 -21.75
N LEU A 263 12.51 7.18 -20.57
CA LEU A 263 11.90 6.10 -19.79
C LEU A 263 10.78 5.41 -20.58
N GLY A 264 9.90 6.18 -21.21
CA GLY A 264 8.79 5.65 -22.02
C GLY A 264 9.23 4.97 -23.31
N SER A 265 10.40 5.36 -23.85
CA SER A 265 11.00 4.75 -25.04
C SER A 265 11.84 3.50 -24.72
N ALA A 266 12.07 3.21 -23.44
CA ALA A 266 12.78 2.01 -23.03
C ALA A 266 11.86 0.79 -23.17
N GLU A 267 11.96 0.10 -24.32
CA GLU A 267 11.18 -1.11 -24.60
C GLU A 267 12.02 -2.40 -24.60
N VAL A 268 11.42 -3.50 -24.16
CA VAL A 268 12.03 -4.83 -24.08
C VAL A 268 11.58 -5.66 -25.29
N ALA A 269 12.51 -6.09 -26.13
CA ALA A 269 12.24 -7.10 -27.14
C ALA A 269 12.08 -8.47 -26.47
N MET A 270 10.91 -9.10 -26.64
CA MET A 270 10.59 -10.38 -26.00
C MET A 270 11.07 -11.55 -26.85
N LYS A 271 11.95 -12.41 -26.32
CA LYS A 271 12.37 -13.62 -27.04
C LYS A 271 11.19 -14.58 -27.20
N GLY A 272 10.77 -14.85 -28.44
CA GLY A 272 9.72 -15.83 -28.76
C GLY A 272 8.28 -15.28 -28.76
N ARG A 273 8.08 -13.97 -28.64
CA ARG A 273 6.79 -13.30 -28.87
C ARG A 273 6.97 -12.19 -29.90
N SER A 274 6.03 -12.03 -30.83
CA SER A 274 6.05 -10.88 -31.73
C SER A 274 5.59 -9.65 -30.95
N GLY A 275 6.52 -8.75 -30.63
CA GLY A 275 6.21 -7.46 -30.01
C GLY A 275 7.29 -6.98 -29.04
N GLU A 276 7.38 -5.67 -28.92
CA GLU A 276 8.14 -4.97 -27.88
C GLU A 276 7.19 -4.66 -26.71
N LEU A 277 7.67 -4.84 -25.48
CA LEU A 277 6.91 -4.50 -24.27
C LEU A 277 7.59 -3.35 -23.54
N GLN A 278 6.84 -2.39 -23.02
CA GLN A 278 7.44 -1.31 -22.24
C GLN A 278 8.16 -1.88 -21.01
N THR A 279 9.36 -1.37 -20.69
CA THR A 279 10.16 -1.86 -19.55
C THR A 279 9.42 -1.74 -18.22
N LEU A 280 8.48 -0.80 -18.13
CA LEU A 280 7.64 -0.55 -16.96
C LEU A 280 6.57 -1.64 -16.72
N THR A 281 6.17 -2.36 -17.76
CA THR A 281 5.14 -3.41 -17.69
C THR A 281 5.70 -4.82 -17.89
N ALA A 282 7.01 -4.94 -18.14
CA ALA A 282 7.70 -6.21 -18.35
C ALA A 282 7.92 -6.97 -17.04
N ARG A 283 7.76 -8.30 -17.08
CA ARG A 283 8.04 -9.15 -15.92
C ARG A 283 9.55 -9.33 -15.76
N THR A 284 10.01 -9.63 -14.55
CA THR A 284 11.43 -9.84 -14.23
C THR A 284 12.11 -10.83 -15.19
N VAL A 285 11.46 -11.96 -15.49
CA VAL A 285 11.98 -12.97 -16.42
C VAL A 285 12.17 -12.44 -17.85
N ASP A 286 11.31 -11.52 -18.27
CA ASP A 286 11.36 -10.91 -19.59
C ASP A 286 12.51 -9.87 -19.65
N ILE A 287 12.73 -9.16 -18.53
CA ILE A 287 13.83 -8.19 -18.35
C ILE A 287 15.19 -8.90 -18.27
N GLU A 288 15.33 -9.97 -17.50
CA GLU A 288 16.58 -10.73 -17.33
C GLU A 288 17.08 -11.30 -18.67
N ALA A 289 16.15 -11.85 -19.47
CA ALA A 289 16.46 -12.33 -20.81
C ALA A 289 17.00 -11.20 -21.71
N ALA A 290 16.39 -10.02 -21.63
CA ALA A 290 16.79 -8.87 -22.43
C ALA A 290 18.10 -8.23 -21.94
N ILE A 291 18.35 -8.18 -20.63
CA ILE A 291 19.64 -7.74 -20.06
C ILE A 291 20.76 -8.68 -20.54
N SER A 292 20.53 -9.99 -20.46
CA SER A 292 21.50 -10.98 -20.93
C SER A 292 21.81 -10.80 -22.41
N GLN A 293 20.79 -10.53 -23.22
CA GLN A 293 20.96 -10.23 -24.65
C GLN A 293 21.70 -8.91 -24.88
N ALA A 294 21.36 -7.84 -24.16
CA ALA A 294 22.02 -6.53 -24.26
C ALA A 294 23.51 -6.63 -23.89
N LEU A 295 23.84 -7.34 -22.81
CA LEU A 295 25.23 -7.61 -22.40
C LEU A 295 25.98 -8.44 -23.45
N SER A 296 25.34 -9.45 -24.04
CA SER A 296 25.93 -10.25 -25.13
C SER A 296 26.22 -9.39 -26.37
N HIS A 297 25.31 -8.51 -26.76
CA HIS A 297 25.53 -7.58 -27.88
C HIS A 297 26.65 -6.57 -27.57
N LEU A 298 26.70 -6.05 -26.35
CA LEU A 298 27.76 -5.14 -25.93
C LEU A 298 29.15 -5.81 -26.00
N SER A 299 29.25 -7.05 -25.50
CA SER A 299 30.48 -7.86 -25.60
C SER A 299 30.87 -8.09 -27.07
N THR A 300 29.90 -8.45 -27.92
CA THR A 300 30.14 -8.67 -29.35
C THR A 300 30.60 -7.39 -30.05
N ASN A 301 30.03 -6.24 -29.71
CA ASN A 301 30.42 -4.95 -30.27
C ASN A 301 31.82 -4.52 -29.81
N ILE A 302 32.18 -4.78 -28.54
CA ILE A 302 33.54 -4.55 -28.03
C ILE A 302 34.53 -5.45 -28.76
N GLU A 303 34.23 -6.73 -28.94
CA GLU A 303 35.07 -7.67 -29.71
C GLU A 303 35.19 -7.26 -31.18
N THR A 304 34.11 -6.77 -31.78
CA THR A 304 34.10 -6.33 -33.19
C THR A 304 34.86 -5.02 -33.37
N ALA A 305 34.76 -4.08 -32.42
CA ALA A 305 35.54 -2.86 -32.39
C ALA A 305 37.04 -3.12 -32.12
N ALA A 306 37.35 -4.13 -31.31
CA ALA A 306 38.72 -4.60 -31.10
C ALA A 306 39.28 -5.27 -32.37
N LYS A 307 38.48 -6.09 -33.07
CA LYS A 307 38.85 -6.71 -34.35
C LYS A 307 39.01 -5.68 -35.46
N SER A 308 38.16 -4.66 -35.55
CA SER A 308 38.28 -3.61 -36.56
C SER A 308 39.53 -2.75 -36.32
N LYS A 309 39.90 -2.45 -35.06
CA LYS A 309 41.20 -1.85 -34.73
C LYS A 309 42.37 -2.74 -35.15
N ALA A 310 42.32 -4.05 -34.88
CA ALA A 310 43.36 -4.99 -35.31
C ALA A 310 43.46 -5.10 -36.84
N GLN A 311 42.35 -4.97 -37.56
CA GLN A 311 42.29 -5.03 -39.02
C GLN A 311 42.80 -3.75 -39.69
N VAL A 312 42.63 -2.58 -39.05
CA VAL A 312 43.31 -1.33 -39.44
C VAL A 312 44.82 -1.46 -39.30
N CYS A 313 45.31 -2.15 -38.26
CA CYS A 313 46.73 -2.47 -38.11
C CYS A 313 47.23 -3.51 -39.13
N ALA A 314 46.42 -4.49 -39.51
CA ALA A 314 46.77 -5.50 -40.52
C ALA A 314 46.70 -4.98 -41.97
N GLY A 315 45.89 -3.95 -42.25
CA GLY A 315 45.79 -3.28 -43.55
C GLY A 315 46.93 -2.30 -43.85
N LEU A 316 47.75 -1.97 -42.85
CA LEU A 316 49.01 -1.26 -43.01
C LEU A 316 50.10 -2.25 -43.43
N GLY A 317 50.00 -2.77 -44.64
CA GLY A 317 50.98 -3.64 -45.28
C GLY A 317 52.28 -2.92 -45.64
N SER A 318 52.97 -2.28 -44.69
CA SER A 318 54.30 -1.71 -44.91
C SER A 318 55.34 -2.49 -44.12
N THR A 319 56.31 -3.04 -44.85
CA THR A 319 57.51 -3.74 -44.38
C THR A 319 58.47 -2.89 -43.54
N GLN A 320 58.06 -1.73 -43.01
CA GLN A 320 58.84 -0.91 -42.08
C GLN A 320 57.93 -0.29 -40.99
N PRO A 321 57.97 -0.82 -39.76
CA PRO A 321 57.23 -0.32 -38.59
C PRO A 321 57.55 1.14 -38.22
N GLU A 322 58.73 1.62 -38.62
CA GLU A 322 59.31 2.90 -38.20
C GLU A 322 58.62 4.12 -38.83
N ASP A 323 58.08 3.98 -40.04
CA ASP A 323 57.35 5.05 -40.75
C ASP A 323 55.96 5.34 -40.17
N VAL A 324 55.40 4.40 -39.40
CA VAL A 324 54.08 4.55 -38.77
C VAL A 324 54.18 5.31 -37.45
N CYS A 325 55.18 5.03 -36.60
CA CYS A 325 55.34 5.78 -35.35
C CYS A 325 55.79 7.24 -35.57
N ASN A 326 56.58 7.53 -36.61
CA ASN A 326 57.01 8.91 -36.91
C ASN A 326 55.91 9.84 -37.45
N LYS A 327 54.77 9.30 -37.90
CA LYS A 327 53.60 10.11 -38.30
C LYS A 327 52.68 10.47 -37.14
N ILE A 328 52.89 9.87 -35.98
CA ILE A 328 52.14 10.13 -34.75
C ILE A 328 52.90 11.24 -33.98
N THR A 329 52.88 12.45 -34.52
CA THR A 329 53.65 13.59 -33.98
C THR A 329 53.13 14.17 -32.66
N ASN A 330 52.08 13.59 -32.05
CA ASN A 330 51.43 14.14 -30.86
C ASN A 330 51.09 13.09 -29.78
N THR A 331 51.72 11.91 -29.77
CA THR A 331 51.41 10.90 -28.75
C THR A 331 52.70 10.39 -28.11
N ASP A 332 52.73 10.50 -26.78
CA ASP A 332 53.81 10.18 -25.85
C ASP A 332 54.70 9.02 -26.34
N PRO A 333 56.01 9.23 -26.56
CA PRO A 333 56.98 8.22 -26.96
C PRO A 333 56.95 6.93 -26.12
N LYS A 334 56.49 7.02 -24.85
CA LYS A 334 56.29 5.86 -23.97
C LYS A 334 55.26 4.87 -24.50
N SER A 335 54.27 5.34 -25.26
CA SER A 335 53.19 4.52 -25.79
C SER A 335 53.64 3.67 -26.98
N CYS A 336 54.52 4.21 -27.85
CA CYS A 336 55.07 3.48 -29.00
C CYS A 336 56.06 2.39 -28.53
N ASN A 337 56.91 2.69 -27.53
CA ASN A 337 57.89 1.74 -26.99
C ASN A 337 57.31 0.61 -26.11
N ALA A 338 56.03 0.71 -25.71
CA ALA A 338 55.35 -0.31 -24.91
C ALA A 338 54.76 -1.46 -25.77
N THR A 339 54.83 -1.35 -27.11
CA THR A 339 54.32 -2.36 -28.03
C THR A 339 55.46 -3.25 -28.52
N GLU A 340 55.31 -4.57 -28.36
CA GLU A 340 56.33 -5.54 -28.76
C GLU A 340 56.62 -5.44 -30.28
N ASN A 341 57.90 -5.24 -30.64
CA ASN A 341 58.44 -4.95 -31.99
C ASN A 341 58.34 -3.49 -32.51
N TYR A 342 58.00 -2.50 -31.66
CA TYR A 342 58.01 -1.08 -32.05
C TYR A 342 58.98 -0.26 -31.19
N HIS A 343 59.87 0.49 -31.84
CA HIS A 343 60.78 1.43 -31.19
C HIS A 343 60.67 2.81 -31.83
N PHE A 344 60.52 3.84 -31.00
CA PHE A 344 60.60 5.23 -31.45
C PHE A 344 62.07 5.60 -31.70
N VAL A 345 62.42 5.98 -32.92
CA VAL A 345 63.76 6.48 -33.29
C VAL A 345 63.66 7.98 -33.54
N GLU A 346 64.18 8.77 -32.62
CA GLU A 346 64.28 10.22 -32.77
C GLU A 346 65.37 10.53 -33.81
N SER A 347 65.00 10.95 -35.03
CA SER A 347 65.95 11.51 -36.01
C SER A 347 65.45 12.90 -36.41
N ASN A 348 66.22 13.99 -36.26
CA ASN A 348 67.48 14.27 -36.93
C ASN A 348 68.28 15.33 -36.14
N ASP A 349 69.47 14.99 -35.65
CA ASP A 349 70.55 15.97 -35.50
C ASP A 349 71.10 16.28 -36.90
N LYS A 350 70.44 17.20 -37.62
CA LYS A 350 71.10 17.98 -38.67
C LYS A 350 71.55 19.30 -38.07
N VAL A 351 72.69 19.26 -37.38
CA VAL A 351 73.50 20.47 -37.18
C VAL A 351 74.00 20.89 -38.56
N LYS A 352 73.39 21.93 -39.14
CA LYS A 352 74.12 22.83 -40.03
C LYS A 352 74.99 23.71 -39.14
N ASN A 353 76.31 23.72 -39.36
CA ASN A 353 77.13 24.93 -39.28
C ASN A 353 78.53 24.72 -39.93
N ALA A 354 78.83 25.60 -40.87
CA ALA A 354 80.14 26.19 -41.23
C ALA A 354 81.41 25.31 -41.31
N HIS A 355 81.90 25.10 -42.54
CA HIS A 355 83.05 25.83 -43.10
C HIS A 355 83.08 25.78 -44.62
#